data_AF-A0A0G3DIM7-F1
#
_entry.id   AF-A0A0G3DIM7-F1
#
_cell.length_a   1.000
_cell.length_b   1.000
_cell.length_c   1.000
_cell.angle_alpha   90.00
_cell.angle_beta   90.00
_cell.angle_gamma   90.00
#
_symmetry.space_group_name_H-M   'P 1'
#
loop_
_entity.id
_entity.type
_entity.pdbx_description
1 polymer ?
#
loop_
_entity_poly.entity_id
_entity_poly.type
_entity_poly.pdbx_seq_one_letter_code
_entity_poly.pdbx_strand_id
1 'polypeptide(L)'
;MNNNFNNNLVYYMMITIHAFMMIFFMTMPIIIGSFSNWLIPLMMNSSDLMYPRMNNLSFWLLFPSLMMMMLSMFVKNKIYTGWTLYPPLSIQNNTSINMIIFSIHLNGMSSIMSSMNFMISMMNMNSNKQTMSNLSLYCWSIMITSMLLILSVPVLASGITMIIMDHNMNTMFFNPMGNGN
;
A
#
# COMPACT_ATOMS: atom_id res chain seq x y z
N MET A 1 33.50 19.34 -14.11
CA MET A 1 33.17 18.32 -13.08
C MET A 1 31.70 18.35 -12.63
N ASN A 2 30.72 18.85 -13.41
CA ASN A 2 29.36 19.07 -12.87
C ASN A 2 28.17 18.83 -13.83
N ASN A 3 28.23 17.80 -14.68
CA ASN A 3 27.04 17.35 -15.44
C ASN A 3 26.36 16.08 -14.87
N ASN A 4 26.99 15.38 -13.92
CA ASN A 4 26.45 14.11 -13.41
C ASN A 4 25.52 14.25 -12.19
N PHE A 5 25.58 15.35 -11.43
CA PHE A 5 24.74 15.49 -10.23
C PHE A 5 23.24 15.58 -10.55
N ASN A 6 22.86 16.34 -11.58
CA ASN A 6 21.46 16.41 -12.00
C ASN A 6 20.93 15.07 -12.54
N ASN A 7 21.78 14.31 -13.27
CA ASN A 7 21.41 12.97 -13.73
C ASN A 7 21.22 12.00 -12.55
N ASN A 8 22.07 12.08 -11.53
CA ASN A 8 21.99 11.21 -10.36
C ASN A 8 20.72 11.47 -9.52
N LEU A 9 20.32 12.73 -9.34
CA LEU A 9 19.09 13.06 -8.61
C LEU A 9 17.84 12.55 -9.32
N VAL A 10 17.76 12.73 -10.64
CA VAL A 10 16.64 12.18 -11.44
C VAL A 10 16.65 10.65 -11.40
N TYR A 11 17.82 10.02 -11.44
CA TYR A 11 17.96 8.57 -11.31
C TYR A 11 17.40 8.05 -9.97
N TYR A 12 17.77 8.66 -8.85
CA TYR A 12 17.24 8.26 -7.54
C TYR A 12 15.73 8.45 -7.44
N MET A 13 15.22 9.57 -7.93
CA MET A 13 13.78 9.83 -8.00
C MET A 13 13.06 8.73 -8.81
N MET A 14 13.57 8.38 -9.99
CA MET A 14 12.96 7.36 -10.83
C MET A 14 13.00 5.97 -10.18
N ILE A 15 14.08 5.61 -9.48
CA ILE A 15 14.15 4.34 -8.75
C ILE A 15 13.12 4.29 -7.63
N THR A 16 12.98 5.37 -6.85
CA THR A 16 12.03 5.41 -5.74
C THR A 16 10.61 5.15 -6.22
N ILE A 17 10.20 5.83 -7.29
CA ILE A 17 8.83 5.75 -7.79
C ILE A 17 8.61 4.50 -8.62
N HIS A 18 9.62 4.01 -9.34
CA HIS A 18 9.56 2.70 -9.97
C HIS A 18 9.23 1.61 -8.94
N ALA A 19 9.96 1.57 -7.82
CA ALA A 19 9.71 0.59 -6.77
C ALA A 19 8.30 0.72 -6.18
N PHE A 20 7.85 1.94 -5.86
CA PHE A 20 6.48 2.15 -5.37
C PHE A 20 5.41 1.73 -6.38
N MET A 21 5.58 2.09 -7.65
CA MET A 21 4.65 1.73 -8.72
C MET A 21 4.55 0.22 -8.90
N MET A 22 5.69 -0.47 -8.93
CA MET A 22 5.72 -1.93 -9.12
C MET A 22 5.09 -2.68 -7.95
N ILE A 23 5.34 -2.24 -6.71
CA ILE A 23 4.81 -2.93 -5.52
C ILE A 23 3.34 -2.59 -5.31
N PHE A 24 3.04 -1.31 -5.12
CA PHE A 24 1.73 -0.87 -4.64
C PHE A 24 0.68 -0.69 -5.75
N PHE A 25 1.11 -0.42 -6.98
CA PHE A 25 0.19 -0.12 -8.09
C PHE A 25 0.16 -1.18 -9.20
N MET A 26 1.07 -2.15 -9.16
CA MET A 26 1.13 -3.23 -10.14
C MET A 26 0.93 -4.59 -9.46
N THR A 27 1.89 -5.08 -8.67
CA THR A 27 1.82 -6.44 -8.11
C THR A 27 0.65 -6.63 -7.15
N MET A 28 0.47 -5.75 -6.15
CA MET A 28 -0.63 -5.85 -5.18
C MET A 28 -2.01 -5.76 -5.84
N PRO A 29 -2.33 -4.75 -6.69
CA PRO A 29 -3.64 -4.67 -7.33
C PRO A 29 -3.91 -5.81 -8.32
N ILE A 30 -2.88 -6.33 -9.00
CA ILE A 30 -3.09 -7.45 -9.93
C ILE A 30 -3.44 -8.71 -9.13
N ILE A 31 -2.59 -9.12 -8.19
CA ILE A 31 -2.73 -10.41 -7.50
C ILE A 31 -3.87 -10.38 -6.48
N ILE A 32 -3.90 -9.37 -5.61
CA ILE A 32 -4.86 -9.27 -4.49
C ILE A 32 -6.08 -8.43 -4.86
N GLY A 33 -6.03 -7.64 -5.93
CA GLY A 33 -7.20 -6.92 -6.43
C GLY A 33 -7.93 -7.72 -7.51
N SER A 34 -7.37 -7.79 -8.72
CA SER A 34 -8.08 -8.31 -9.90
C SER A 34 -8.30 -9.81 -9.87
N PHE A 35 -7.26 -10.60 -9.59
CA PHE A 35 -7.36 -12.06 -9.65
C PHE A 35 -8.26 -12.62 -8.54
N SER A 36 -8.07 -12.15 -7.31
CA SER A 36 -8.84 -12.58 -6.14
C SER A 36 -10.33 -12.21 -6.25
N ASN A 37 -10.65 -10.99 -6.66
CA ASN A 37 -12.04 -10.54 -6.85
C ASN A 37 -12.79 -11.37 -7.89
N TRP A 38 -12.08 -11.83 -8.93
CA TRP A 38 -12.67 -12.64 -9.96
C TRP A 38 -12.75 -14.12 -9.59
N LEU A 39 -11.66 -14.69 -9.05
CA LEU A 39 -11.52 -16.12 -8.82
C LEU A 39 -12.15 -16.60 -7.51
N ILE A 40 -12.17 -15.80 -6.43
CA ILE A 40 -12.74 -16.26 -5.15
C ILE A 40 -14.22 -16.63 -5.28
N PRO A 41 -15.10 -15.76 -5.82
CA PRO A 41 -16.52 -16.10 -5.95
C PRO A 41 -16.73 -17.34 -6.82
N LEU A 42 -15.97 -17.47 -7.91
CA LEU A 42 -16.02 -18.62 -8.80
C LEU A 42 -15.61 -19.92 -8.10
N MET A 43 -14.53 -19.90 -7.32
CA MET A 43 -14.05 -21.09 -6.60
C MET A 43 -14.95 -21.47 -5.42
N MET A 44 -15.66 -20.51 -4.83
CA MET A 44 -16.62 -20.72 -3.74
C MET A 44 -18.05 -21.00 -4.22
N ASN A 45 -18.28 -21.03 -5.53
CA ASN A 45 -19.61 -21.09 -6.13
C ASN A 45 -20.58 -20.04 -5.52
N SER A 46 -20.10 -18.79 -5.34
CA SER A 46 -20.92 -17.65 -4.93
C SER A 46 -21.13 -16.69 -6.10
N SER A 47 -22.26 -15.97 -6.10
CA SER A 47 -22.56 -14.99 -7.15
C SER A 47 -21.72 -13.71 -7.04
N ASP A 48 -21.30 -13.36 -5.83
CA ASP A 48 -20.50 -12.17 -5.51
C ASP A 48 -19.78 -12.38 -4.16
N LEU A 49 -18.97 -11.41 -3.74
CA LEU A 49 -18.39 -11.31 -2.39
C LEU A 49 -19.40 -10.77 -1.37
N MET A 50 -19.09 -10.93 -0.08
CA MET A 50 -20.00 -10.57 1.02
C MET A 50 -20.27 -9.07 1.11
N TYR A 51 -19.26 -8.24 0.84
CA TYR A 51 -19.39 -6.78 0.85
C TYR A 51 -19.04 -6.17 -0.52
N PRO A 52 -19.97 -6.21 -1.51
CA PRO A 52 -19.70 -5.69 -2.86
C PRO A 52 -19.37 -4.20 -2.89
N ARG A 53 -20.02 -3.40 -2.04
CA ARG A 53 -19.77 -1.94 -1.96
C ARG A 53 -18.41 -1.61 -1.37
N MET A 54 -17.98 -2.36 -0.36
CA MET A 54 -16.65 -2.23 0.24
C MET A 54 -15.56 -2.63 -0.77
N ASN A 55 -15.84 -3.67 -1.56
CA ASN A 55 -14.97 -4.05 -2.67
C ASN A 55 -14.80 -2.93 -3.70
N ASN A 56 -15.91 -2.32 -4.13
CA ASN A 56 -15.87 -1.19 -5.05
C ASN A 56 -15.09 -0.01 -4.47
N LEU A 57 -15.33 0.34 -3.20
CA LEU A 57 -14.58 1.40 -2.52
C LEU A 57 -13.07 1.11 -2.51
N SER A 58 -12.67 -0.15 -2.26
CA SER A 58 -11.26 -0.55 -2.26
C SER A 58 -10.61 -0.28 -3.62
N PHE A 59 -11.27 -0.61 -4.73
CA PHE A 59 -10.77 -0.30 -6.06
C PHE A 59 -10.68 1.22 -6.31
N TRP A 60 -11.72 1.97 -5.93
CA TRP A 60 -11.77 3.40 -6.18
C TRP A 60 -10.71 4.19 -5.39
N LEU A 61 -10.23 3.70 -4.25
CA LEU A 61 -9.12 4.30 -3.50
C LEU A 61 -7.76 4.19 -4.21
N LEU A 62 -7.59 3.26 -5.15
CA LEU A 62 -6.36 3.11 -5.94
C LEU A 62 -6.13 4.28 -6.90
N PHE A 63 -7.21 4.90 -7.40
CA PHE A 63 -7.10 6.04 -8.32
C PHE A 63 -6.55 7.32 -7.66
N PRO A 64 -7.12 7.84 -6.55
CA PRO A 64 -6.57 9.01 -5.88
C PRO A 64 -5.19 8.75 -5.27
N SER A 65 -4.91 7.52 -4.81
CA SER A 65 -3.56 7.16 -4.36
C SER A 65 -2.54 7.25 -5.49
N LEU A 66 -2.85 6.69 -6.67
CA LEU A 66 -1.98 6.80 -7.84
C LEU A 66 -1.77 8.25 -8.26
N MET A 67 -2.83 9.07 -8.24
CA MET A 67 -2.73 10.50 -8.53
C MET A 67 -1.77 11.21 -7.57
N MET A 68 -1.87 10.96 -6.26
CA MET A 68 -0.95 11.55 -5.28
C MET A 68 0.50 11.09 -5.49
N MET A 69 0.72 9.81 -5.81
CA MET A 69 2.04 9.28 -6.15
C MET A 69 2.63 9.98 -7.37
N MET A 70 1.84 10.15 -8.44
CA MET A 70 2.30 10.85 -9.66
C MET A 70 2.51 12.34 -9.43
N LEU A 71 1.66 13.00 -8.64
CA LEU A 71 1.81 14.41 -8.27
C LEU A 71 3.13 14.66 -7.52
N SER A 72 3.60 13.70 -6.73
CA SER A 72 4.88 13.82 -6.01
C SER A 72 6.08 14.10 -6.93
N MET A 73 6.03 13.65 -8.20
CA MET A 73 7.07 13.91 -9.21
C MET A 73 7.13 15.37 -9.67
N PHE A 74 5.98 16.05 -9.69
CA PHE A 74 5.83 17.39 -10.25
C PHE A 74 6.04 18.50 -9.22
N VAL A 75 6.17 18.14 -7.94
CA VAL A 75 6.47 19.09 -6.87
C VAL A 75 7.94 19.56 -6.95
N LYS A 76 8.19 20.82 -6.57
CA LYS A 76 9.51 21.49 -6.68
C LYS A 76 10.64 20.73 -5.98
N ASN A 77 10.37 20.15 -4.81
CA ASN A 77 11.34 19.35 -4.07
C ASN A 77 11.05 17.87 -4.38
N LYS A 78 11.93 17.20 -5.11
CA LYS A 78 11.75 15.80 -5.54
C LYS A 78 12.28 14.83 -4.49
N ILE A 79 11.83 13.58 -4.52
CA ILE A 79 12.28 12.53 -3.59
C ILE A 79 13.54 11.82 -4.09
N TYR A 80 14.45 11.54 -3.15
CA TYR A 80 15.72 10.87 -3.41
C TYR A 80 16.03 9.76 -2.38
N THR A 81 15.05 9.33 -1.60
CA THR A 81 15.24 8.58 -0.34
C THR A 81 15.19 7.06 -0.47
N GLY A 82 14.98 6.54 -1.67
CA GLY A 82 14.56 5.14 -1.85
C GLY A 82 13.09 4.91 -1.49
N TRP A 83 12.61 3.70 -1.78
CA TRP A 83 11.23 3.27 -1.47
C TRP A 83 10.98 2.99 0.01
N THR A 84 12.04 2.76 0.79
CA THR A 84 11.95 2.48 2.23
C THR A 84 11.76 3.73 3.09
N LEU A 85 11.97 4.93 2.52
CA LEU A 85 11.74 6.22 3.19
C LEU A 85 12.48 6.37 4.54
N TYR A 86 13.72 5.88 4.64
CA TYR A 86 14.47 5.93 5.90
C TYR A 86 14.74 7.37 6.39
N PRO A 87 14.44 7.68 7.67
CA PRO A 87 15.00 8.83 8.36
C PRO A 87 16.53 8.74 8.48
N PRO A 88 17.28 9.87 8.55
CA PRO A 88 16.82 11.25 8.46
C PRO A 88 16.67 11.75 7.02
N LEU A 89 17.00 10.93 6.01
CA LEU A 89 16.96 11.37 4.61
C LEU A 89 15.52 11.72 4.19
N SER A 90 14.55 10.94 4.68
CA SER A 90 13.14 11.23 4.49
C SER A 90 12.68 12.51 5.18
N ILE A 91 13.45 13.12 6.07
CA ILE A 91 13.09 14.37 6.78
C ILE A 91 13.48 15.62 5.96
N GLN A 92 14.26 15.49 4.88
CA GLN A 92 14.78 16.65 4.14
C GLN A 92 13.76 17.27 3.15
N ASN A 93 12.81 16.50 2.61
CA ASN A 93 11.90 16.95 1.55
C ASN A 93 10.42 16.85 1.93
N ASN A 94 9.91 17.87 2.62
CA ASN A 94 8.61 17.80 3.29
C ASN A 94 7.42 17.57 2.33
N THR A 95 7.26 18.36 1.26
CA THR A 95 6.01 18.34 0.46
C THR A 95 5.84 17.10 -0.42
N SER A 96 6.89 16.65 -1.11
CA SER A 96 6.83 15.42 -1.92
C SER A 96 6.62 14.17 -1.07
N ILE A 97 7.24 14.12 0.12
CA ILE A 97 7.17 12.98 1.02
C ILE A 97 5.78 12.87 1.61
N ASN A 98 5.15 13.99 1.97
CA ASN A 98 3.75 13.99 2.40
C ASN A 98 2.82 13.40 1.32
N MET A 99 3.01 13.77 0.03
CA MET A 99 2.20 13.21 -1.06
C MET A 99 2.39 11.69 -1.22
N ILE A 100 3.64 11.21 -1.14
CA ILE A 100 3.91 9.77 -1.18
C ILE A 100 3.29 9.07 0.03
N ILE A 101 3.44 9.61 1.24
CA ILE A 101 2.89 8.98 2.44
C ILE A 101 1.36 8.94 2.37
N PHE A 102 0.67 10.00 1.94
CA PHE A 102 -0.77 9.96 1.75
C PHE A 102 -1.20 8.96 0.66
N SER A 103 -0.43 8.83 -0.42
CA SER A 103 -0.71 7.81 -1.44
C SER A 103 -0.63 6.39 -0.87
N ILE A 104 0.38 6.11 -0.04
CA ILE A 104 0.58 4.80 0.59
C ILE A 104 -0.50 4.53 1.64
N HIS A 105 -0.98 5.54 2.37
CA HIS A 105 -2.12 5.39 3.28
C HIS A 105 -3.39 4.98 2.55
N LEU A 106 -3.73 5.67 1.46
CA LEU A 106 -4.92 5.36 0.65
C LEU A 106 -4.82 3.95 0.04
N ASN A 107 -3.63 3.58 -0.45
CA ASN A 107 -3.37 2.23 -0.94
C ASN A 107 -3.49 1.19 0.18
N GLY A 108 -2.90 1.45 1.35
CA GLY A 108 -3.02 0.61 2.54
C GLY A 108 -4.48 0.39 2.95
N MET A 109 -5.29 1.46 2.99
CA MET A 109 -6.72 1.38 3.27
C MET A 109 -7.45 0.51 2.24
N SER A 110 -7.14 0.65 0.94
CA SER A 110 -7.69 -0.23 -0.09
C SER A 110 -7.40 -1.71 0.16
N SER A 111 -6.15 -2.03 0.53
CA SER A 111 -5.71 -3.41 0.78
C SER A 111 -6.32 -4.03 2.04
N ILE A 112 -6.54 -3.23 3.10
CA ILE A 112 -7.24 -3.67 4.31
C ILE A 112 -8.71 -3.96 4.00
N MET A 113 -9.35 -3.10 3.21
CA MET A 113 -10.76 -3.29 2.84
C MET A 113 -10.98 -4.55 2.00
N SER A 114 -10.12 -4.79 0.99
CA SER A 114 -10.22 -5.99 0.15
C SER A 114 -9.92 -7.25 0.96
N SER A 115 -8.87 -7.25 1.78
CA SER A 115 -8.50 -8.40 2.62
C SER A 115 -9.60 -8.78 3.63
N MET A 116 -10.24 -7.81 4.29
CA MET A 116 -11.38 -8.08 5.17
C MET A 116 -12.55 -8.71 4.40
N ASN A 117 -12.87 -8.19 3.21
CA ASN A 117 -13.95 -8.73 2.39
C ASN A 117 -13.67 -10.16 1.92
N PHE A 118 -12.44 -10.47 1.51
CA PHE A 118 -12.03 -11.83 1.13
C PHE A 118 -12.10 -12.80 2.30
N MET A 119 -11.60 -12.42 3.47
CA MET A 119 -11.64 -13.29 4.64
C MET A 119 -13.09 -13.62 5.03
N ILE A 120 -13.95 -12.61 5.12
CA ILE A 120 -15.35 -12.80 5.54
C ILE A 120 -16.15 -13.57 4.49
N SER A 121 -15.94 -13.30 3.19
CA SER A 121 -16.60 -14.07 2.13
C SER A 121 -16.18 -15.53 2.14
N MET A 122 -14.89 -15.84 2.28
CA MET A 122 -14.44 -17.24 2.32
C MET A 122 -14.90 -18.00 3.58
N MET A 123 -15.08 -17.32 4.71
CA MET A 123 -15.60 -17.95 5.94
C MET A 123 -17.12 -18.17 5.89
N ASN A 124 -17.88 -17.21 5.34
CA ASN A 124 -19.34 -17.18 5.48
C ASN A 124 -20.10 -17.58 4.21
N MET A 125 -19.55 -17.30 3.02
CA MET A 125 -20.18 -17.63 1.74
C MET A 125 -19.70 -18.99 1.28
N ASN A 126 -20.31 -20.03 1.82
CA ASN A 126 -20.02 -21.41 1.48
C ASN A 126 -21.29 -22.11 1.01
N SER A 127 -21.65 -21.89 -0.25
CA SER A 127 -22.84 -22.46 -0.87
C SER A 127 -22.78 -23.99 -0.92
N ASN A 128 -21.58 -24.56 -1.09
CA ASN A 128 -21.36 -26.00 -1.17
C ASN A 128 -21.22 -26.70 0.20
N LYS A 129 -21.32 -25.97 1.33
CA LYS A 129 -21.07 -26.49 2.69
C LYS A 129 -19.74 -27.25 2.82
N GLN A 130 -18.71 -26.84 2.07
CA GLN A 130 -17.38 -27.45 2.12
C GLN A 130 -16.70 -27.15 3.46
N THR A 131 -15.96 -28.10 4.04
CA THR A 131 -15.10 -27.76 5.16
C THR A 131 -13.96 -26.85 4.69
N MET A 132 -13.45 -25.99 5.58
CA MET A 132 -12.32 -25.09 5.28
C MET A 132 -11.10 -25.85 4.74
N SER A 133 -10.89 -27.09 5.18
CA SER A 133 -9.83 -27.99 4.69
C SER A 133 -9.93 -28.30 3.19
N ASN A 134 -11.12 -28.20 2.60
CA ASN A 134 -11.40 -28.61 1.23
C ASN A 134 -11.38 -27.45 0.23
N LEU A 135 -11.01 -26.25 0.68
CA LEU A 135 -10.83 -25.11 -0.22
C LEU A 135 -9.63 -25.30 -1.16
N SER A 136 -9.70 -24.65 -2.33
CA SER A 136 -8.58 -24.63 -3.27
C SER A 136 -7.33 -24.00 -2.62
N LEU A 137 -6.15 -24.42 -3.07
CA LEU A 137 -4.88 -23.84 -2.62
C LEU A 137 -4.79 -22.33 -2.88
N TYR A 138 -5.44 -21.85 -3.94
CA TYR A 138 -5.52 -20.42 -4.23
C TYR A 138 -6.34 -19.67 -3.17
N CYS A 139 -7.53 -20.16 -2.80
CA CYS A 139 -8.33 -19.59 -1.72
C CYS A 139 -7.55 -19.59 -0.39
N TRP A 140 -6.86 -20.68 -0.07
CA TRP A 140 -5.97 -20.74 1.09
C TRP A 140 -4.85 -19.68 1.04
N SER A 141 -4.21 -19.50 -0.11
CA SER A 141 -3.18 -18.48 -0.27
C SER A 141 -3.71 -17.07 0.00
N ILE A 142 -4.92 -16.75 -0.48
CA ILE A 142 -5.53 -15.43 -0.23
C ILE A 142 -6.00 -15.30 1.22
N MET A 143 -6.46 -16.37 1.83
CA MET A 143 -6.82 -16.37 3.25
C MET A 143 -5.60 -16.03 4.13
N ILE A 144 -4.43 -16.57 3.81
CA ILE A 144 -3.19 -16.25 4.53
C ILE A 144 -2.71 -14.84 4.23
N THR A 145 -2.68 -14.41 2.96
CA THR A 145 -2.23 -13.04 2.62
C THR A 145 -3.16 -11.97 3.18
N SER A 146 -4.46 -12.21 3.22
CA SER A 146 -5.43 -11.29 3.83
C SER A 146 -5.19 -11.11 5.34
N MET A 147 -4.93 -12.20 6.07
CA MET A 147 -4.50 -12.14 7.48
C MET A 147 -3.23 -11.31 7.66
N LEU A 148 -2.22 -11.56 6.81
CA LEU A 148 -0.95 -10.83 6.87
C LEU A 148 -1.14 -9.34 6.57
N LEU A 149 -1.96 -8.96 5.59
CA LEU A 149 -2.21 -7.56 5.25
C LEU A 149 -2.92 -6.82 6.39
N ILE A 150 -3.94 -7.42 6.99
CA ILE A 150 -4.68 -6.81 8.11
C ILE A 150 -3.75 -6.54 9.30
N LEU A 151 -2.79 -7.43 9.55
CA LEU A 151 -1.84 -7.28 10.67
C LEU A 151 -0.66 -6.36 10.33
N SER A 152 -0.13 -6.40 9.11
CA SER A 152 1.11 -5.70 8.74
C SER A 152 0.91 -4.27 8.28
N VAL A 153 -0.16 -3.97 7.53
CA VAL A 153 -0.39 -2.63 6.97
C VAL A 153 -0.56 -1.56 8.05
N PRO A 154 -1.22 -1.81 9.20
CA PRO A 154 -1.27 -0.83 10.29
C PRO A 154 0.10 -0.45 10.85
N VAL A 155 1.04 -1.39 10.91
CA VAL A 155 2.42 -1.14 11.37
C VAL A 155 3.18 -0.28 10.36
N LEU A 156 2.99 -0.54 9.06
CA LEU A 156 3.54 0.33 8.03
C LEU A 156 2.95 1.74 8.13
N ALA A 157 1.63 1.85 8.27
CA ALA A 157 0.92 3.11 8.39
C ALA A 157 1.41 3.92 9.61
N SER A 158 1.61 3.29 10.76
CA SER A 158 2.15 3.98 11.94
C SER A 158 3.57 4.49 11.72
N GLY A 159 4.44 3.71 11.07
CA GLY A 159 5.79 4.13 10.70
C GLY A 159 5.81 5.42 9.87
N ILE A 160 5.01 5.44 8.80
CA ILE A 160 4.96 6.59 7.90
C ILE A 160 4.16 7.78 8.46
N THR A 161 3.19 7.59 9.36
CA THR A 161 2.57 8.71 10.09
C THR A 161 3.54 9.38 11.05
N MET A 162 4.40 8.62 11.73
CA MET A 162 5.47 9.19 12.57
C MET A 162 6.41 10.08 11.74
N ILE A 163 6.73 9.70 10.50
CA ILE A 163 7.51 10.55 9.58
C ILE A 163 6.77 11.85 9.25
N ILE A 164 5.46 11.81 8.96
CA ILE A 164 4.65 13.02 8.73
C ILE A 164 4.63 13.92 9.97
N MET A 165 4.55 13.35 11.17
CA MET A 165 4.52 14.12 12.40
C MET A 165 5.86 14.80 12.67
N ASP A 166 6.98 14.12 12.42
CA ASP A 166 8.31 14.72 12.55
C ASP A 166 8.50 15.89 11.55
N HIS A 167 7.89 15.80 10.37
CA HIS A 167 7.92 16.87 9.36
C HIS A 167 7.06 18.09 9.69
N ASN A 168 5.83 17.87 10.16
CA ASN A 168 4.79 18.90 10.17
C ASN A 168 4.41 19.37 11.57
N MET A 169 4.58 18.52 12.58
CA MET A 169 4.17 18.78 13.96
C MET A 169 5.37 18.90 14.92
N ASN A 170 6.60 18.94 14.39
CA ASN A 170 7.84 19.01 15.16
C ASN A 170 7.97 17.94 16.25
N THR A 171 7.42 16.74 16.01
CA THR A 171 7.72 15.59 16.85
C THR A 171 9.16 15.12 16.60
N MET A 172 9.68 14.29 17.51
CA MET A 172 11.06 13.80 17.46
C MET A 172 11.10 12.28 17.56
N PHE A 173 10.28 11.57 16.76
CA PHE A 173 10.29 10.10 16.74
C PHE A 173 11.61 9.55 16.23
N PHE A 174 12.14 10.12 15.15
CA PHE A 174 13.35 9.65 14.47
C PHE A 174 14.54 10.62 14.54
N ASN A 175 14.36 11.80 15.15
CA ASN A 175 15.42 12.80 15.23
C ASN A 175 16.35 12.53 16.44
N PRO A 176 17.63 12.22 16.23
CA PRO A 176 18.56 11.92 17.33
C PRO A 176 18.79 13.11 18.27
N MET A 177 18.59 14.36 17.80
CA MET A 177 18.69 15.54 18.67
C MET A 177 17.60 15.57 19.76
N GLY A 178 16.47 14.90 19.53
CA GLY A 178 15.37 14.76 20.48
C GLY A 178 15.29 13.38 21.13
N ASN A 179 16.36 12.59 21.12
CA ASN A 179 16.42 11.19 21.54
C ASN A 179 15.55 10.22 20.69
N GLY A 180 15.21 10.59 19.47
CA GLY A 180 14.52 9.73 18.51
C GLY A 180 15.46 8.73 17.82
N ASN A 181 14.90 7.60 17.35
CA ASN A 181 15.61 6.49 16.69
C ASN A 181 14.89 6.03 15.43
#